data_AF-A0A2X3KWD3-F1
#
_entry.id   AF-A0A2X3KWD3-F1
#
_cell.length_a   1.000
_cell.length_b   1.000
_cell.length_c   1.000
_cell.angle_alpha   90.00
_cell.angle_beta   90.00
_cell.angle_gamma   90.00
#
_symmetry.space_group_name_H-M   'P 1'
#
loop_
_entity.id
_entity.type
_entity.pdbx_description
1 polymer ?
#
loop_
_entity_poly.entity_id
_entity_poly.type
_entity_poly.pdbx_seq_one_letter_code
_entity_poly.pdbx_strand_id
1 'polypeptide(L)'
;MDDVTEKMADFATNYVSGLDGLTGFIVCAKSPSCGMERVRLYDVKGNPGRKEGVGTFTKALLEKFPWLPVEEDGRLHDPMLRENFVERVFRTA
;
A
#
# COMPACT_ATOMS: atom_id res chain seq x y z
N MET A 1 3.15 -25.25 2.50
CA MET A 1 2.84 -23.81 2.62
C MET A 1 3.65 -23.17 1.53
N ASP A 2 3.04 -22.94 0.37
CA ASP A 2 3.75 -22.41 -0.79
C ASP A 2 4.20 -20.98 -0.51
N ASP A 3 5.49 -20.71 -0.74
CA ASP A 3 6.02 -19.36 -0.73
C ASP A 3 5.57 -18.66 -2.02
N VAL A 4 4.52 -17.84 -1.90
CA VAL A 4 3.94 -17.08 -3.02
C VAL A 4 4.43 -15.63 -3.06
N THR A 5 5.45 -15.29 -2.26
CA THR A 5 5.95 -13.91 -2.10
C THR A 5 6.39 -13.31 -3.43
N GLU A 6 7.14 -14.07 -4.23
CA GLU A 6 7.64 -13.62 -5.54
C GLU A 6 6.49 -13.42 -6.54
N LYS A 7 5.54 -14.36 -6.59
CA LYS A 7 4.33 -14.24 -7.44
C LYS A 7 3.49 -13.02 -7.09
N MET A 8 3.41 -12.67 -5.81
CA MET A 8 2.70 -11.46 -5.36
C MET A 8 3.44 -10.18 -5.72
N ALA A 9 4.78 -10.19 -5.69
CA ALA A 9 5.59 -9.06 -6.13
C ALA A 9 5.46 -8.83 -7.64
N ASP A 10 5.53 -9.89 -8.44
CA ASP A 10 5.36 -9.82 -9.89
C ASP A 10 3.98 -9.32 -10.27
N PHE A 11 2.94 -9.83 -9.60
CA PHE A 11 1.57 -9.36 -9.81
C PHE A 11 1.44 -7.86 -9.47
N ALA A 12 1.96 -7.44 -8.31
CA ALA A 12 1.90 -6.05 -7.88
C ALA A 12 2.58 -5.12 -8.90
N THR A 13 3.81 -5.44 -9.31
CA THR A 13 4.58 -4.65 -10.27
C THR A 13 3.85 -4.57 -11.62
N ASN A 14 3.37 -5.70 -12.14
CA ASN A 14 2.65 -5.73 -13.43
C ASN A 14 1.34 -4.95 -13.37
N TYR A 15 0.56 -5.11 -12.30
CA TYR A 15 -0.71 -4.41 -12.13
C TYR A 15 -0.49 -2.90 -12.02
N VAL A 16 0.43 -2.47 -11.14
CA VAL A 16 0.77 -1.06 -10.94
C VAL A 16 1.34 -0.46 -12.23
N SER A 17 2.11 -1.23 -13.01
CA SER A 17 2.63 -0.79 -14.31
C SER A 17 1.54 -0.48 -15.34
N GLY A 18 0.39 -1.14 -15.26
CA GLY A 18 -0.77 -0.86 -16.12
C GLY A 18 -1.63 0.34 -15.70
N LEU A 19 -1.40 0.91 -14.52
CA LEU A 19 -2.14 2.09 -14.05
C LEU A 19 -1.55 3.37 -14.64
N ASP A 20 -2.42 4.32 -14.97
CA ASP A 20 -2.08 5.67 -15.42
C ASP A 20 -3.15 6.69 -14.96
N GLY A 21 -2.81 7.98 -14.97
CA GLY A 21 -3.75 9.05 -14.62
C GLY A 21 -4.21 9.07 -13.16
N LEU A 22 -3.45 8.45 -12.25
CA LEU A 22 -3.78 8.44 -10.83
C LEU A 22 -3.42 9.78 -10.17
N THR A 23 -4.35 10.32 -9.39
CA THR A 23 -4.15 11.56 -8.59
C THR A 23 -4.15 11.29 -7.09
N GLY A 24 -4.56 10.09 -6.67
CA GLY A 24 -4.43 9.58 -5.31
C GLY A 24 -4.76 8.09 -5.25
N PHE A 25 -4.36 7.44 -4.16
CA PHE A 25 -4.68 6.03 -3.92
C PHE A 25 -5.03 5.79 -2.44
N ILE A 26 -6.04 4.99 -2.19
CA ILE A 26 -6.43 4.59 -0.84
C ILE A 26 -6.19 3.10 -0.70
N VAL A 27 -5.35 2.69 0.25
CA VAL A 27 -5.05 1.28 0.51
C VAL A 27 -5.90 0.76 1.68
N CYS A 28 -6.30 -0.52 1.61
CA CYS A 28 -7.05 -1.15 2.70
C CYS A 28 -6.11 -1.57 3.83
N ALA A 29 -6.36 -1.05 5.03
CA ALA A 29 -5.68 -1.45 6.25
C ALA A 29 -5.92 -2.95 6.55
N LYS A 30 -4.90 -3.62 7.10
CA LYS A 30 -4.91 -5.03 7.52
C LYS A 30 -4.85 -6.10 6.42
N SER A 31 -4.70 -5.74 5.15
CA SER A 31 -4.35 -6.72 4.12
C SER A 31 -2.85 -7.02 4.16
N PRO A 32 -2.42 -8.30 4.17
CA PRO A 32 -0.99 -8.64 4.06
C PRO A 32 -0.37 -8.22 2.71
N SER A 33 -1.17 -7.95 1.69
CA SER A 33 -0.71 -7.47 0.38
C SER A 33 -0.76 -5.95 0.21
N CYS A 34 -1.68 -5.26 0.89
CA CYS A 34 -1.99 -3.84 0.64
C CYS A 34 -1.82 -2.90 1.84
N GLY A 35 -1.53 -3.39 3.05
CA GLY A 35 -1.39 -2.52 4.23
C GLY A 35 -0.17 -1.60 4.14
N MET A 36 -0.32 -0.32 4.46
CA MET A 36 0.79 0.64 4.53
C MET A 36 1.56 0.52 5.85
N GLU A 37 0.89 0.19 6.96
CA GLU A 37 1.53 0.28 8.28
C GLU A 37 1.48 -0.98 9.16
N ARG A 38 0.77 -2.04 8.80
CA ARG A 38 0.57 -3.21 9.70
C ARG A 38 0.46 -4.55 8.98
N VAL A 39 1.28 -4.79 7.96
CA VAL A 39 1.39 -6.13 7.37
C VAL A 39 2.06 -7.07 8.37
N ARG A 40 1.38 -8.19 8.70
CA ARG A 40 2.00 -9.29 9.45
C ARG A 40 2.97 -9.99 8.51
N LEU A 41 4.26 -9.72 8.65
CA LEU A 41 5.30 -10.51 8.02
C LEU A 41 5.40 -11.83 8.79
N TYR A 42 5.26 -12.96 8.10
CA TYR A 42 5.48 -14.28 8.68
C TYR A 42 6.93 -14.67 8.39
N ASP A 43 7.71 -14.93 9.43
CA ASP A 43 9.05 -15.53 9.28
C ASP A 43 8.90 -16.96 8.72
N VAL A 44 9.93 -17.45 8.02
CA VAL A 44 10.07 -18.82 7.49
C VAL A 44 9.86 -19.91 8.56
N LYS A 45 9.96 -19.53 9.84
CA LYS A 45 9.68 -20.37 11.02
C LYS A 45 8.25 -20.28 11.59
N GLY A 46 7.33 -19.54 10.95
CA GLY A 46 5.95 -19.39 11.41
C GLY A 46 5.78 -18.47 12.63
N ASN A 47 6.82 -17.75 13.02
CA ASN A 47 6.74 -16.75 14.08
C ASN A 47 6.05 -15.47 13.57
N PRO A 48 5.17 -14.83 14.36
CA PRO A 48 4.61 -13.55 14.02
C PRO A 48 5.74 -12.50 14.00
N GLY A 49 6.22 -12.18 12.80
CA GLY A 49 7.21 -11.14 12.57
C GLY A 49 6.65 -9.75 12.91
N ARG A 50 7.58 -8.83 13.12
CA ARG A 50 7.36 -7.44 13.53
C ARG A 50 6.34 -6.75 12.60
N LYS A 51 5.41 -5.97 13.16
CA LYS A 51 4.39 -5.18 12.45
C LYS A 51 4.97 -3.89 11.84
N GLU A 52 6.04 -4.01 11.08
CA GLU A 52 6.73 -2.88 10.46
C GLU A 52 7.03 -3.25 9.01
N GLY A 53 6.05 -3.08 8.12
CA GLY A 53 6.20 -3.42 6.71
C GLY A 53 5.11 -2.79 5.86
N VAL A 54 5.54 -2.16 4.77
CA VAL A 54 4.69 -1.73 3.66
C VAL A 54 4.39 -2.97 2.81
N GLY A 55 3.11 -3.24 2.53
CA GLY A 55 2.70 -4.36 1.68
C GLY A 55 3.35 -4.29 0.30
N THR A 56 3.67 -5.46 -0.29
CA THR A 56 4.38 -5.56 -1.57
C THR A 56 3.71 -4.74 -2.68
N PHE A 57 2.37 -4.64 -2.67
CA PHE A 57 1.62 -3.81 -3.60
C PHE A 57 1.88 -2.31 -3.40
N THR A 58 1.74 -1.85 -2.16
CA THR A 58 1.97 -0.46 -1.79
C THR A 58 3.42 -0.04 -2.07
N LYS A 59 4.38 -0.95 -1.86
CA LYS A 59 5.78 -0.71 -2.22
C LYS A 59 5.93 -0.46 -3.72
N ALA A 60 5.39 -1.35 -4.57
CA ALA A 60 5.43 -1.18 -6.02
C ALA A 60 4.72 0.12 -6.47
N LEU A 61 3.61 0.48 -5.81
CA LEU A 61 2.88 1.73 -6.06
C LEU A 61 3.74 2.97 -5.76
N LEU A 62 4.41 3.01 -4.60
CA LEU A 62 5.27 4.11 -4.21
C LEU A 62 6.56 4.19 -5.05
N GLU A 63 7.08 3.04 -5.50
CA GLU A 63 8.23 2.99 -6.42
C GLU A 63 7.87 3.55 -7.80
N LYS A 64 6.70 3.21 -8.34
CA LYS A 64 6.25 3.72 -9.65
C LYS A 64 5.76 5.17 -9.57
N PHE A 65 5.07 5.55 -8.50
CA PHE A 65 4.50 6.89 -8.33
C PHE A 65 4.94 7.53 -7.00
N PRO A 66 6.20 8.00 -6.89
CA PRO A 66 6.72 8.59 -5.65
C PRO A 66 5.99 9.86 -5.22
N TRP A 67 5.31 10.53 -6.15
CA TRP A 67 4.56 11.77 -5.95
C TRP A 67 3.08 11.54 -5.61
N LEU A 68 2.57 10.32 -5.75
CA LEU A 68 1.16 10.02 -5.60
C LEU A 68 0.75 10.10 -4.12
N PRO A 69 -0.27 10.90 -3.77
CA PRO A 69 -0.86 10.86 -2.43
C PRO A 69 -1.42 9.45 -2.16
N VAL A 70 -0.92 8.78 -1.12
CA VAL A 70 -1.41 7.48 -0.69
C VAL A 70 -1.79 7.53 0.78
N GLU A 71 -2.94 6.97 1.14
CA GLU A 71 -3.46 6.94 2.51
C GLU A 71 -4.15 5.59 2.82
N GLU A 72 -4.24 5.21 4.09
CA GLU A 72 -5.00 4.02 4.50
C GLU A 72 -6.48 4.37 4.75
N ASP A 73 -7.40 3.48 4.35
CA ASP A 73 -8.84 3.63 4.60
C ASP A 73 -9.17 3.92 6.07
N GLY A 74 -8.54 3.23 7.01
CA GLY A 74 -8.73 3.43 8.45
C GLY A 74 -8.24 4.78 8.96
N ARG A 75 -7.28 5.42 8.26
CA ARG A 75 -6.76 6.75 8.61
C ARG A 75 -7.70 7.87 8.13
N LEU A 76 -8.50 7.63 7.10
CA LEU A 76 -9.51 8.57 6.58
C LEU A 76 -10.73 8.73 7.50
N HIS A 77 -10.86 7.92 8.57
CA HIS A 77 -11.85 8.16 9.61
C HIS A 77 -11.50 9.38 10.47
N ASP A 78 -10.23 9.78 10.52
CA ASP A 78 -9.83 11.04 11.12
C ASP A 78 -10.12 12.20 10.15
N PRO A 79 -10.97 13.19 10.53
CA PRO A 79 -11.33 14.29 9.65
C PRO A 79 -10.15 15.12 9.14
N MET A 80 -9.11 15.34 9.96
CA MET A 80 -7.92 16.09 9.55
C MET A 80 -7.09 15.32 8.54
N LEU A 81 -6.89 14.01 8.76
CA LEU A 81 -6.15 13.18 7.79
C LEU A 81 -6.89 13.08 6.46
N ARG A 82 -8.21 12.98 6.51
CA ARG A 82 -9.06 12.98 5.30
C ARG A 82 -8.96 14.30 4.54
N GLU A 83 -9.05 15.44 5.21
CA GLU A 83 -8.91 16.75 4.58
C GLU A 83 -7.53 16.91 3.94
N ASN A 84 -6.45 16.56 4.66
CA ASN A 84 -5.10 16.60 4.12
C ASN A 84 -4.92 15.70 2.89
N PHE A 85 -5.51 14.48 2.90
CA PHE A 85 -5.45 13.60 1.74
C PHE A 85 -6.17 14.22 0.53
N VAL A 86 -7.38 14.72 0.74
CA VAL A 86 -8.16 15.37 -0.33
C VAL A 86 -7.43 16.59 -0.89
N GLU A 87 -6.85 17.45 -0.03
CA GLU A 87 -6.06 18.59 -0.47
C GLU A 87 -4.88 18.18 -1.35
N ARG A 88 -4.13 17.14 -0.93
CA ARG A 88 -3.01 16.61 -1.74
C ARG A 88 -3.48 16.08 -3.09
N VAL A 89 -4.59 15.35 -3.13
CA VAL A 89 -5.16 14.84 -4.39
C VAL A 89 -5.52 15.97 -5.34
N PHE A 90 -6.19 17.03 -4.84
CA PHE A 90 -6.55 18.18 -5.67
C PHE A 90 -5.35 19.00 -6.14
N ARG A 91 -4.24 19.00 -5.39
CA ARG A 91 -3.01 19.71 -5.77
C ARG A 91 -2.21 18.99 -6.87
N THR A 92 -2.36 17.67 -6.94
CA THR A 92 -1.62 16.80 -7.85
C THR A 92 -2.45 16.43 -9.10
N ALA A 93 -3.73 16.83 -9.14
CA ALA A 93 -4.65 16.66 -10.26
C ALA A 93 -4.47 17.72 -11.36
#